data_AF-A0A523Z312-F1
#
_entry.id   AF-A0A523Z312-F1
#
_cell.length_a   1.000
_cell.length_b   1.000
_cell.length_c   1.000
_cell.angle_alpha   90.00
_cell.angle_beta   90.00
_cell.angle_gamma   90.00
#
_symmetry.space_group_name_H-M   'P 1'
#
loop_
_entity.id
_entity.type
_entity.pdbx_description
1 polymer ?
#
loop_
_entity_poly.entity_id
_entity_poly.type
_entity_poly.pdbx_seq_one_letter_code
_entity_poly.pdbx_strand_id
1 'polypeptide(L)' 'MSEIESTLSWPPDKGSHETGRLWRLPLGRLRPHPANPNRMDEERLAKLVENISQEGEYPPLVVRPHPVEEGAFQVL' A
#
# COMPACT_ATOMS: atom_id res chain seq x y z
N MET A 1 6.16 -7.74 34.37
CA MET A 1 5.24 -6.70 34.86
C MET A 1 5.69 -5.40 34.21
N SER A 2 5.09 -5.08 33.05
CA SER A 2 4.02 -4.07 32.87
C SER A 2 4.65 -2.66 32.81
N GLU A 3 4.90 -2.17 31.59
CA GLU A 3 4.07 -1.22 30.82
C GLU A 3 4.26 0.22 31.26
N ILE A 4 4.80 1.02 30.34
CA ILE A 4 4.32 2.39 30.11
C ILE A 4 4.37 2.65 28.60
N GLU A 5 3.24 2.40 27.95
CA GLU A 5 2.86 3.09 26.72
C GLU A 5 2.88 4.59 27.01
N SER A 6 3.75 5.34 26.34
CA SER A 6 3.75 6.79 26.45
C SER A 6 3.90 7.40 25.06
N THR A 7 2.73 7.53 24.45
CA THR A 7 2.32 8.73 23.70
C THR A 7 3.26 9.15 22.59
N LEU A 8 3.05 8.57 21.41
CA LEU A 8 3.48 9.14 20.14
C LEU A 8 2.71 10.47 19.92
N SER A 9 3.20 11.56 20.50
CA SER A 9 2.61 12.89 20.30
C SER A 9 2.97 13.40 18.91
N TRP A 10 1.99 13.40 18.03
CA TRP A 10 1.95 14.13 16.76
C TRP A 10 1.55 15.59 17.06
N PRO A 11 2.27 16.62 16.56
CA PRO A 11 2.44 16.83 15.12
C PRO A 11 3.88 17.19 14.66
N PRO A 12 4.40 16.64 13.56
CA PRO A 12 5.53 17.20 12.88
C PRO A 12 5.08 18.31 11.92
N ASP A 13 5.89 19.35 12.01
CA ASP A 13 6.07 20.51 11.17
C ASP A 13 5.62 20.37 9.69
N LYS A 14 5.01 21.45 9.19
CA LYS A 14 4.61 21.62 7.79
C LYS A 14 5.85 21.89 6.94
N GLY A 15 6.49 20.86 6.41
CA GLY A 15 7.43 21.06 5.31
C GLY A 15 8.55 20.04 5.21
N SER A 16 8.24 18.78 4.96
CA SER A 16 9.16 17.81 4.36
C SER A 16 8.33 16.64 3.82
N HIS A 17 8.30 16.42 2.51
CA HIS A 17 7.70 15.21 1.94
C HIS A 17 8.56 14.00 2.31
N GLU A 18 8.30 13.38 3.46
CA GLU A 18 8.84 12.05 3.77
C GLU A 18 8.38 11.09 2.68
N THR A 19 9.33 10.70 1.83
CA THR A 19 9.10 9.78 0.72
C THR A 19 8.62 8.45 1.31
N GLY A 20 7.48 7.95 0.84
CA GLY A 20 6.88 6.72 1.34
C GLY A 20 7.91 5.57 1.41
N ARG A 21 8.05 4.96 2.58
CA ARG A 21 9.02 3.88 2.81
C ARG A 21 8.62 2.65 1.98
N LEU A 22 9.57 2.09 1.22
CA LEU A 22 9.32 0.90 0.40
C LEU A 22 9.40 -0.38 1.23
N TRP A 23 8.30 -1.12 1.36
CA TRP A 23 8.22 -2.40 2.08
C TRP A 23 7.69 -3.53 1.20
N ARG A 24 8.09 -4.77 1.52
CA ARG A 24 7.43 -5.98 0.99
C ARG A 24 6.22 -6.28 1.85
N LEU A 25 5.03 -6.24 1.25
CA LEU A 25 3.77 -6.47 1.93
C LEU A 25 3.12 -7.78 1.42
N PRO A 26 2.65 -8.68 2.30
CA PRO A 26 1.88 -9.85 1.88
C PRO A 26 0.60 -9.43 1.15
N LEU A 27 0.34 -10.00 -0.03
CA LEU A 27 -0.85 -9.67 -0.84
C LEU A 27 -2.16 -9.86 -0.07
N GLY A 28 -2.24 -10.83 0.84
CA GLY A 28 -3.43 -11.08 1.67
C GLY A 28 -3.82 -9.93 2.61
N ARG A 29 -2.91 -8.96 2.84
CA ARG A 29 -3.18 -7.74 3.63
C ARG A 29 -3.58 -6.55 2.78
N LEU A 30 -3.62 -6.68 1.45
CA LEU A 30 -4.04 -5.60 0.55
C LEU A 30 -5.55 -5.66 0.30
N ARG A 31 -6.18 -4.49 0.29
CA ARG A 31 -7.58 -4.28 -0.07
C ARG A 31 -7.67 -3.25 -1.19
N PRO A 32 -8.46 -3.50 -2.24
CA PRO A 32 -8.72 -2.47 -3.24
C PRO A 32 -9.55 -1.34 -2.63
N HIS A 33 -9.33 -0.10 -3.06
CA HIS A 33 -10.28 0.97 -2.78
C HIS A 33 -11.62 0.68 -3.48
N PRO A 34 -12.79 0.90 -2.85
CA PRO A 34 -14.10 0.68 -3.49
C PRO A 34 -14.27 1.46 -4.79
N ALA A 35 -13.71 2.67 -4.83
CA ALA A 35 -13.69 3.54 -6.01
C ALA A 35 -12.46 3.33 -6.90
N ASN A 36 -11.71 2.23 -6.76
CA ASN A 36 -10.55 1.95 -7.61
C ASN A 36 -11.03 1.80 -9.07
N PRO A 37 -10.66 2.74 -9.97
CA PRO A 37 -11.11 2.71 -11.35
C PRO A 37 -10.36 1.66 -12.17
N ASN A 38 -9.29 1.07 -11.63
CA ASN A 38 -8.45 0.10 -12.32
C ASN A 38 -9.11 -1.28 -12.38
N ARG A 39 -10.20 -1.36 -13.16
CA ARG A 39 -10.85 -2.60 -13.59
C ARG A 39 -10.25 -2.97 -14.93
N MET A 40 -9.61 -4.12 -15.01
CA MET A 40 -9.01 -4.64 -16.24
C MET A 40 -9.77 -5.84 -16.74
N ASP A 41 -9.96 -5.91 -18.06
CA ASP A 41 -10.37 -7.11 -18.76
C ASP A 41 -9.24 -8.15 -18.79
N GLU A 42 -9.58 -9.41 -19.04
CA GLU A 42 -8.67 -10.55 -18.94
C GLU A 42 -7.42 -10.43 -19.84
N GLU A 43 -7.58 -9.92 -21.07
CA GLU A 43 -6.47 -9.73 -22.00
C GLU A 43 -5.43 -8.72 -21.47
N ARG A 44 -5.90 -7.62 -20.87
CA ARG A 44 -5.02 -6.59 -20.28
C ARG A 44 -4.31 -7.11 -19.05
N LEU A 45 -5.00 -7.92 -18.24
CA LEU A 45 -4.41 -8.59 -17.09
C LEU A 45 -3.29 -9.55 -17.52
N ALA A 46 -3.53 -10.38 -18.53
CA ALA A 46 -2.52 -11.31 -19.05
C ALA A 46 -1.25 -10.58 -19.52
N LYS A 47 -1.43 -9.49 -20.26
CA LYS A 47 -0.31 -8.65 -20.72
C LYS A 47 0.47 -8.02 -19.56
N LEU A 48 -0.21 -7.57 -18.52
CA LEU A 48 0.43 -7.01 -17.32
C LEU A 48 1.27 -8.08 -16.59
N VAL A 49 0.75 -9.29 -16.44
CA VAL A 49 1.46 -10.41 -15.81
C VAL A 49 2.71 -10.77 -16.60
N GLU A 50 2.61 -10.83 -17.92
CA GLU A 50 3.77 -11.08 -18.80
C GLU A 50 4.83 -9.99 -18.63
N ASN A 51 4.43 -8.71 -18.64
CA ASN A 51 5.37 -7.60 -18.50
C ASN A 51 6.10 -7.60 -17.16
N ILE A 52 5.37 -7.80 -16.05
CA ILE A 52 5.96 -7.92 -14.71
C ILE A 52 6.96 -9.10 -14.66
N SER A 53 6.65 -10.21 -15.34
CA SER A 53 7.49 -11.41 -15.34
C SER A 53 8.77 -11.24 -16.17
N GLN A 54 8.73 -10.49 -17.27
CA GLN A 54 9.87 -10.29 -18.17
C GLN A 54 10.80 -9.17 -17.70
N GLU A 55 10.25 -8.01 -17.32
CA GLU A 55 11.05 -6.81 -17.05
C GLU A 55 11.32 -6.63 -15.55
N GLY A 56 10.45 -7.11 -14.67
CA GLY A 56 10.60 -7.07 -13.21
C GLY A 56 10.60 -5.65 -12.59
N GLU A 57 10.74 -4.61 -13.41
CA GLU A 57 10.77 -3.22 -12.99
C GLU A 57 9.37 -2.62 -13.09
N TYR A 58 8.56 -2.83 -12.04
CA TYR A 58 7.28 -2.16 -11.88
C TYR A 58 7.31 -1.18 -10.71
N PRO A 59 6.72 0.02 -10.85
CA PRO A 59 6.59 0.94 -9.75
C PRO A 59 5.88 0.28 -8.55
N PRO A 60 6.34 0.54 -7.32
CA PRO A 60 5.68 0.02 -6.14
C PRO A 60 4.27 0.59 -5.99
N LEU A 61 3.38 -0.19 -5.39
CA LEU A 61 2.02 0.25 -5.07
C LEU A 61 2.03 1.25 -3.92
N VAL A 62 1.30 2.36 -4.09
CA VAL A 62 1.05 3.32 -3.02
C VAL A 62 -0.15 2.85 -2.20
N VAL A 63 0.03 2.77 -0.89
CA VAL A 63 -1.00 2.26 0.03
C VAL A 63 -1.13 3.15 1.25
N ARG A 64 -2.28 3.07 1.90
CA ARG A 64 -2.52 3.60 3.26
C ARG A 64 -3.01 2.48 4.17
N PRO A 65 -2.92 2.61 5.51
CA PRO A 65 -3.62 1.71 6.43
C PRO A 65 -5.12 1.65 6.10
N HIS A 66 -5.72 0.46 6.17
CA HIS A 66 -7.15 0.29 5.95
C HIS A 66 -7.94 1.01 7.08
N PRO A 67 -8.99 1.78 6.78
CA PRO A 67 -9.68 2.59 7.78
C PRO A 67 -10.44 1.78 8.86
N VAL A 68 -10.68 0.48 8.61
CA VAL A 68 -11.53 -0.37 9.46
C VAL A 68 -10.88 -1.71 9.84
N GLU A 69 -9.94 -2.22 9.04
CA GLU A 69 -9.40 -3.57 9.21
C GLU A 69 -7.95 -3.43 9.69
N GLU A 70 -7.71 -3.74 10.96
CA GLU A 70 -6.38 -3.58 11.55
C GLU A 70 -5.35 -4.50 10.88
N GLY A 71 -4.16 -3.95 10.60
CA GLY A 71 -3.10 -4.67 9.91
C GLY A 71 -3.31 -4.88 8.40
N ALA A 72 -4.43 -4.41 7.85
CA ALA A 72 -4.66 -4.35 6.41
C ALA A 72 -4.29 -2.98 5.83
N PHE A 73 -4.06 -2.96 4.52
CA PHE A 73 -3.68 -1.78 3.76
C PHE A 73 -4.59 -1.64 2.56
N GLN A 74 -4.97 -0.39 2.24
CA GLN A 74 -5.77 -0.06 1.08
C GLN A 74 -4.90 0.55 -0.01
N VAL A 75 -5.02 0.04 -1.23
CA VAL A 75 -4.41 0.64 -2.43
C VAL A 75 -5.12 1.95 -2.75
N LEU A 76 -4.37 3.02 -2.99
CA LEU A 76 -4.90 4.35 -3.35
C LEU A 76 -5.25 4.46 -4.84
#